data_AF-A0A166WPF6-F1
#
_entry.id   AF-A0A166WPF6-F1
#
_cell.length_a   1.000
_cell.length_b   1.000
_cell.length_c   1.000
_cell.angle_alpha   90.00
_cell.angle_beta   90.00
_cell.angle_gamma   90.00
#
_symmetry.space_group_name_H-M   'P 1'
#
loop_
_entity.id
_entity.type
_entity.pdbx_description
1 polymer ?
#
loop_
_entity_poly.entity_id
_entity_poly.type
_entity_poly.pdbx_seq_one_letter_code
_entity_poly.pdbx_strand_id
1 'polypeptide(L)'
;MTDINARLGVASKEELFQIIVAACGHATTRVHVESVLAYLNERKSQEAEAAAKRRSSRSSTRASSEVSQGSSQATKTIKRAIKLCKMCEKPYEEKKNLSKSCSYHPGYWLIECEKDGLIWFDPLEKAAEEFTANPSALRILSCCNAEKDMSTGCTVGKHVAMVAEGQDQTTKDNAETSSDN
;
A
#
# COMPACT_ATOMS: atom_id res chain seq x y z
N MET A 1 -10.71 7.21 15.14
CA MET A 1 -9.48 7.91 14.70
C MET A 1 -8.40 8.00 15.78
N THR A 2 -8.73 8.11 17.07
CA THR A 2 -7.74 8.20 18.17
C THR A 2 -6.85 6.96 18.34
N ASP A 3 -7.34 5.77 17.95
CA ASP A 3 -6.57 4.51 18.05
C ASP A 3 -5.38 4.43 17.06
N ILE A 4 -5.55 4.93 15.83
CA ILE A 4 -4.51 4.76 14.80
C ILE A 4 -3.28 5.62 15.10
N ASN A 5 -3.47 6.85 15.56
CA ASN A 5 -2.38 7.77 15.88
C ASN A 5 -1.56 7.26 17.07
N ALA A 6 -2.21 6.67 18.07
CA ALA A 6 -1.53 6.05 19.20
C ALA A 6 -0.66 4.86 18.73
N ARG A 7 -1.22 3.99 17.89
CA ARG A 7 -0.50 2.82 17.35
C ARG A 7 0.67 3.21 16.44
N LEU A 8 0.52 4.25 15.63
CA LEU A 8 1.62 4.79 14.81
C LEU A 8 2.69 5.47 15.66
N GLY A 9 2.33 6.09 16.79
CA GLY A 9 3.28 6.71 17.72
C GLY A 9 4.16 5.72 18.49
N VAL A 10 3.68 4.48 18.67
CA VAL A 10 4.43 3.39 19.33
C VAL A 10 5.24 2.56 18.33
N ALA A 11 4.86 2.58 17.05
CA ALA A 11 5.55 1.82 16.01
C ALA A 11 6.98 2.31 15.78
N SER A 12 7.90 1.38 15.54
CA SER A 12 9.26 1.68 15.14
C SER A 12 9.33 2.32 13.75
N LYS A 13 10.44 3.00 13.46
CA LYS A 13 10.67 3.62 12.14
C LYS A 13 10.57 2.59 11.01
N GLU A 14 11.08 1.39 11.24
CA GLU A 14 11.06 0.31 10.25
C GLU A 14 9.65 -0.25 10.03
N GLU A 15 8.84 -0.36 11.08
CA GLU A 15 7.43 -0.76 10.96
C GLU A 15 6.63 0.29 10.19
N LEU A 16 6.83 1.57 10.52
CA LEU A 16 6.19 2.68 9.80
C LEU A 16 6.59 2.69 8.32
N PHE A 17 7.87 2.47 8.02
CA PHE A 17 8.35 2.36 6.64
C PHE A 17 7.68 1.20 5.89
N GLN A 18 7.59 0.03 6.50
CA GLN A 18 6.94 -1.13 5.89
C GLN A 18 5.45 -0.89 5.65
N ILE A 19 4.74 -0.27 6.60
CA ILE A 19 3.32 0.08 6.46
C ILE A 19 3.12 1.02 5.27
N ILE A 20 3.93 2.08 5.16
CA ILE A 20 3.83 3.05 4.07
C ILE A 20 4.14 2.38 2.72
N VAL A 21 5.20 1.58 2.63
CA VAL A 21 5.55 0.85 1.40
C VAL A 21 4.43 -0.08 0.97
N ALA A 22 3.87 -0.84 1.91
CA ALA A 22 2.76 -1.74 1.63
C ALA A 22 1.52 -0.97 1.15
N ALA A 23 1.16 0.12 1.83
CA ALA A 23 0.02 0.97 1.46
C ALA A 23 0.19 1.67 0.10
N CYS A 24 1.42 2.03 -0.27
CA CYS A 24 1.76 2.56 -1.61
C CYS A 24 1.63 1.54 -2.74
N GLY A 25 1.31 0.27 -2.43
CA GLY A 25 0.83 -0.67 -3.45
C GLY A 25 -0.46 -0.19 -4.13
N HIS A 26 -1.32 0.54 -3.39
CA HIS A 26 -2.51 1.17 -3.97
C HIS A 26 -2.15 2.46 -4.69
N ALA A 27 -2.57 2.60 -5.95
CA ALA A 27 -2.23 3.73 -6.80
C ALA A 27 -2.67 5.09 -6.20
N THR A 28 -3.89 5.16 -5.65
CA THR A 28 -4.41 6.37 -5.01
C THR A 28 -3.60 6.76 -3.79
N THR A 29 -3.33 5.81 -2.89
CA THR A 29 -2.50 6.04 -1.70
C THR A 29 -1.09 6.49 -2.08
N ARG A 30 -0.48 5.87 -3.08
CA ARG A 30 0.85 6.24 -3.58
C ARG A 30 0.90 7.71 -4.02
N VAL A 31 -0.07 8.16 -4.83
CA VAL A 31 -0.14 9.56 -5.29
C VAL A 31 -0.22 10.53 -4.12
N HIS A 32 -1.03 10.21 -3.10
CA HIS A 32 -1.11 11.05 -1.91
C HIS A 32 0.19 11.08 -1.10
N VAL A 33 0.87 9.94 -0.95
CA VAL A 33 2.15 9.86 -0.24
C VAL A 33 3.24 10.64 -0.98
N GLU A 34 3.33 10.51 -2.30
CA GLU A 34 4.29 11.24 -3.14
C GLU A 34 4.08 12.77 -3.02
N SER A 35 2.83 13.24 -3.07
CA SER A 35 2.49 14.65 -2.90
C SER A 35 2.93 15.19 -1.54
N VAL A 36 2.66 14.45 -0.45
CA VAL A 36 3.07 14.84 0.91
C VAL A 36 4.61 14.86 1.04
N LEU A 37 5.30 13.89 0.45
CA LEU A 37 6.77 13.86 0.44
C LEU A 37 7.37 15.05 -0.32
N ALA A 38 6.79 15.41 -1.48
CA ALA A 38 7.22 16.56 -2.25
C ALA A 38 7.09 17.86 -1.44
N TYR A 39 5.95 18.07 -0.79
CA TYR A 39 5.73 19.21 0.10
C TYR A 39 6.76 19.30 1.24
N LEU A 40 7.07 18.16 1.89
CA LEU A 40 8.06 18.13 2.98
C LEU A 40 9.48 18.45 2.49
N ASN A 41 9.85 18.00 1.30
CA ASN A 41 11.16 18.28 0.71
C ASN A 41 11.29 19.75 0.31
N GLU A 42 10.25 20.34 -0.26
CA GLU A 42 10.20 21.77 -0.57
C GLU A 42 10.36 22.60 0.70
N ARG A 43 9.59 22.29 1.76
CA ARG A 43 9.68 23.00 3.03
C ARG A 43 11.07 22.92 3.65
N LYS A 44 11.71 21.74 3.64
CA LYS A 44 13.09 21.57 4.12
C LYS A 44 14.09 22.39 3.31
N SER A 45 13.88 22.49 2.00
CA SER A 45 14.74 23.29 1.12
C SER A 45 14.60 24.78 1.44
N GLN A 46 13.38 25.27 1.63
CA GLN A 46 13.12 26.65 2.06
C GLN A 46 13.72 26.97 3.44
N GLU A 47 13.58 26.06 4.41
CA GLU A 47 14.19 26.18 5.74
C GLU A 47 15.73 26.22 5.66
N ALA A 48 16.33 25.40 4.81
CA ALA A 48 17.78 25.38 4.59
C ALA A 48 18.28 26.67 3.93
N GLU A 49 17.57 27.18 2.93
CA GLU A 49 17.88 28.47 2.28
C GLU A 49 17.75 29.64 3.26
N ALA A 50 16.71 29.67 4.09
CA ALA A 50 16.54 30.68 5.12
C ALA A 50 17.67 30.62 6.17
N ALA A 51 18.10 29.42 6.57
CA ALA A 51 19.23 29.23 7.46
C ALA A 51 20.56 29.69 6.81
N ALA A 52 20.77 29.42 5.52
CA ALA A 52 21.94 29.86 4.78
C ALA A 52 22.00 31.40 4.65
N LYS A 53 20.87 32.05 4.34
CA LYS A 53 20.78 33.53 4.31
C LYS A 53 21.09 34.16 5.67
N ARG A 54 20.63 33.56 6.77
CA ARG A 54 20.95 34.00 8.15
C ARG A 54 22.44 33.81 8.52
N ARG A 55 23.10 32.78 7.97
CA ARG A 55 24.54 32.57 8.16
C ARG A 55 25.38 33.54 7.32
N SER A 56 24.95 33.82 6.09
CA SER A 56 25.60 34.80 5.21
C SER A 56 25.51 36.23 5.73
N SER A 57 24.45 36.60 6.48
CA SER A 57 24.32 37.93 7.09
C SER A 57 25.06 38.07 8.43
N ARG A 58 25.52 36.97 9.03
CA ARG A 58 26.39 36.96 10.21
C ARG A 58 27.84 36.74 9.77
N SER A 59 28.47 37.77 9.21
CA SER A 59 29.94 37.83 9.17
C SER A 59 30.43 38.27 10.55
N SER A 60 30.75 37.31 11.41
CA SER A 60 31.50 37.55 12.65
C SER A 60 32.11 36.25 13.16
N THR A 61 33.41 36.29 13.41
CA THR A 61 34.28 35.25 13.96
C THR A 61 33.68 34.50 15.16
N ARG A 62 33.75 33.15 15.17
CA ARG A 62 34.57 32.35 16.11
C ARG A 62 34.08 30.89 16.26
N ALA A 63 35.07 29.99 16.23
CA ALA A 63 35.22 28.64 16.80
C ALA A 63 34.20 27.52 16.51
N SER A 64 34.68 26.53 15.76
CA SER A 64 34.18 25.16 15.68
C SER A 64 34.23 24.47 17.03
N SER A 65 33.14 23.77 17.38
CA SER A 65 33.17 22.66 18.33
C SER A 65 32.32 21.53 17.74
N GLU A 66 33.00 20.50 17.25
CA GLU A 66 32.39 19.22 16.90
C GLU A 66 32.21 18.41 18.19
N VAL A 67 31.01 17.88 18.42
CA VAL A 67 30.81 16.82 19.43
C VAL A 67 29.91 15.72 18.88
N SER A 68 30.61 14.67 18.45
CA SER A 68 30.36 13.24 18.64
C SER A 68 28.93 12.68 18.58
N GLN A 69 28.65 12.09 17.42
CA GLN A 69 28.06 10.77 17.18
C GLN A 69 27.19 10.15 18.28
N GLY A 70 25.88 10.14 17.99
CA GLY A 70 24.90 9.31 18.67
C GLY A 70 25.18 7.81 18.49
N SER A 71 25.27 7.11 19.62
CA SER A 71 25.22 5.65 19.68
C SER A 71 23.80 5.18 19.38
N SER A 72 23.60 4.63 18.18
CA SER A 72 22.37 3.90 17.86
C SER A 72 22.65 2.41 18.04
N GLN A 73 22.23 1.88 19.18
CA GLN A 73 22.18 0.46 19.46
C GLN A 73 21.43 -0.26 18.33
N ALA A 74 22.13 -1.13 17.60
CA ALA A 74 21.55 -1.96 16.57
C ALA A 74 20.59 -2.98 17.21
N THR A 75 19.31 -2.62 17.32
CA THR A 75 18.24 -3.59 17.50
C THR A 75 18.24 -4.47 16.25
N LYS A 76 18.39 -5.79 16.45
CA LYS A 76 18.28 -6.80 15.38
C LYS A 76 16.91 -6.68 14.73
N THR A 77 16.83 -5.88 13.69
CA THR A 77 15.64 -5.65 12.89
C THR A 77 15.38 -6.91 12.10
N ILE A 78 14.44 -7.72 12.59
CA ILE A 78 13.85 -8.79 11.79
C ILE A 78 13.23 -8.07 10.59
N LYS A 79 13.88 -8.15 9.42
CA LYS A 79 13.35 -7.70 8.13
C LYS A 79 12.09 -8.52 7.80
N ARG A 80 10.95 -8.21 8.42
CA ARG A 80 9.64 -8.73 8.04
C ARG A 80 9.23 -7.93 6.81
N ALA A 81 9.35 -8.52 5.62
CA ALA A 81 8.79 -7.92 4.42
C ALA A 81 7.26 -8.15 4.46
N ILE A 82 6.55 -7.28 5.19
CA ILE A 82 5.09 -7.23 5.13
C ILE A 82 4.70 -6.66 3.77
N LYS A 83 3.84 -7.38 3.05
CA LYS A 83 3.31 -6.98 1.74
C LYS A 83 1.78 -6.98 1.80
N LEU A 84 1.12 -6.17 0.96
CA LEU A 84 -0.31 -6.31 0.71
C LEU A 84 -0.55 -7.29 -0.44
N CYS A 85 -1.58 -8.12 -0.31
CA CYS A 85 -1.98 -9.03 -1.38
C CYS A 85 -2.90 -8.32 -2.38
N LYS A 86 -2.62 -8.38 -3.69
CA LYS A 86 -3.50 -7.78 -4.71
C LYS A 86 -4.83 -8.50 -4.90
N MET A 87 -4.93 -9.76 -4.46
CA MET A 87 -6.13 -10.58 -4.67
C MET A 87 -7.13 -10.49 -3.52
N CYS A 88 -6.64 -10.40 -2.28
CA CYS A 88 -7.49 -10.37 -1.08
C CYS A 88 -7.33 -9.11 -0.23
N GLU A 89 -6.43 -8.20 -0.63
CA GLU A 89 -6.14 -6.92 0.04
C GLU A 89 -5.69 -7.03 1.50
N LYS A 90 -5.38 -8.24 1.97
CA LYS A 90 -4.87 -8.48 3.33
C LYS A 90 -3.33 -8.43 3.37
N PRO A 91 -2.76 -7.93 4.48
CA PRO A 91 -1.32 -7.97 4.69
C PRO A 91 -0.84 -9.41 4.93
N TYR A 92 0.36 -9.72 4.45
CA TYR A 92 0.99 -11.01 4.68
C TYR A 92 2.52 -10.87 4.80
N GLU A 93 3.14 -11.82 5.50
CA GLU A 93 4.59 -11.97 5.52
C GLU A 93 5.02 -12.94 4.43
N GLU A 94 5.93 -12.52 3.55
CA GLU A 94 6.38 -13.34 2.41
C GLU A 94 6.96 -14.70 2.84
N LYS A 95 7.69 -14.74 3.96
CA LYS A 95 8.27 -15.97 4.52
C LYS A 95 7.22 -16.99 4.99
N LYS A 96 5.99 -16.53 5.27
CA LYS A 96 4.88 -17.37 5.72
C LYS A 96 3.87 -17.65 4.60
N ASN A 97 4.16 -17.24 3.36
CA ASN A 97 3.25 -17.36 2.22
C ASN A 97 3.32 -18.77 1.61
N LEU A 98 2.41 -19.64 2.05
CA LEU A 98 2.24 -21.01 1.57
C LEU A 98 1.16 -21.07 0.48
N SER A 99 1.07 -22.21 -0.21
CA SER A 99 0.10 -22.44 -1.30
C SER A 99 -1.37 -22.31 -0.91
N LYS A 100 -1.69 -22.25 0.39
CA LYS A 100 -3.06 -22.11 0.90
C LYS A 100 -3.22 -20.93 1.87
N SER A 101 -2.31 -19.96 1.83
CA SER A 101 -2.32 -18.81 2.76
C SER A 101 -3.35 -17.75 2.39
N CYS A 102 -3.74 -17.65 1.12
CA CYS A 102 -4.65 -16.63 0.61
C CYS A 102 -5.98 -17.25 0.19
N SER A 103 -7.08 -16.78 0.76
CA SER A 103 -8.43 -16.98 0.24
C SER A 103 -8.87 -15.69 -0.47
N TYR A 104 -9.25 -15.80 -1.74
CA TYR A 104 -9.60 -14.66 -2.58
C TYR A 104 -10.71 -15.01 -3.58
N HIS A 105 -11.22 -13.98 -4.25
CA HIS A 105 -12.16 -14.11 -5.35
C HIS A 105 -11.48 -13.72 -6.66
N PRO A 106 -11.49 -14.58 -7.69
CA PRO A 106 -10.96 -14.24 -9.02
C PRO A 106 -11.94 -13.40 -9.84
N GLY A 107 -13.19 -13.29 -9.39
CA GLY A 107 -14.23 -12.48 -10.04
C GLY A 107 -14.25 -11.03 -9.57
N TYR A 108 -15.24 -10.30 -10.05
CA TYR A 108 -15.49 -8.89 -9.74
C TYR A 108 -16.90 -8.74 -9.16
N TRP A 109 -17.16 -7.58 -8.54
CA TRP A 109 -18.47 -7.28 -7.97
C TRP A 109 -19.49 -6.97 -9.06
N LEU A 110 -20.66 -7.60 -8.93
CA LEU A 110 -21.87 -7.30 -9.67
C LEU A 110 -22.86 -6.60 -8.75
N ILE A 111 -23.74 -5.77 -9.31
CA ILE A 111 -24.85 -5.13 -8.61
C ILE A 111 -26.16 -5.48 -9.32
N GLU A 112 -27.19 -5.76 -8.53
CA GLU A 112 -28.55 -5.92 -9.03
C GLU A 112 -29.10 -4.59 -9.52
N CYS A 113 -29.60 -4.60 -10.73
CA CYS A 113 -30.23 -3.47 -11.40
C CYS A 113 -31.68 -3.83 -11.69
N GLU A 114 -32.60 -2.95 -11.31
CA GLU A 114 -34.02 -3.08 -11.61
C GLU A 114 -34.52 -1.84 -12.35
N LYS A 115 -35.07 -2.03 -13.54
CA LYS A 115 -35.67 -0.94 -14.34
C LYS A 115 -36.79 -1.49 -15.21
N ASP A 116 -37.92 -0.78 -15.25
CA ASP A 116 -39.08 -1.13 -16.06
C ASP A 116 -39.58 -2.58 -15.83
N GLY A 117 -39.43 -3.08 -14.60
CA GLY A 117 -39.82 -4.45 -14.21
C GLY A 117 -38.84 -5.56 -14.65
N LEU A 118 -37.69 -5.21 -15.21
CA LEU A 118 -36.62 -6.15 -15.54
C LEU A 118 -35.52 -6.09 -14.48
N ILE A 119 -35.04 -7.27 -14.06
CA ILE A 119 -33.93 -7.42 -13.11
C ILE A 119 -32.74 -8.07 -13.82
N TRP A 120 -31.56 -7.49 -13.67
CA TRP A 120 -30.30 -8.05 -14.17
C TRP A 120 -29.13 -7.68 -13.26
N PHE A 121 -27.94 -8.22 -13.56
CA PHE A 121 -26.72 -7.90 -12.83
C PHE A 121 -25.69 -7.25 -13.76
N ASP A 122 -25.25 -6.05 -13.40
CA ASP A 122 -24.18 -5.35 -14.10
C ASP A 122 -22.89 -5.31 -13.27
N PRO A 123 -21.71 -5.23 -13.92
CA PRO A 123 -20.46 -4.95 -13.22
C PRO A 123 -20.56 -3.65 -12.42
N LEU A 124 -20.22 -3.70 -11.13
CA LEU A 124 -20.37 -2.57 -10.21
C LEU A 124 -19.65 -1.30 -10.72
N GLU A 125 -18.50 -1.46 -11.38
CA GLU A 125 -17.71 -0.36 -11.94
C GLU A 125 -18.36 0.31 -13.17
N LYS A 126 -19.30 -0.37 -13.82
CA LYS A 126 -19.97 0.08 -15.05
C LYS A 126 -21.44 0.44 -14.81
N ALA A 127 -22.00 0.03 -13.69
CA ALA A 127 -23.39 0.27 -13.35
C ALA A 127 -23.68 1.77 -13.24
N ALA A 128 -24.86 2.18 -13.68
CA ALA A 128 -25.30 3.56 -13.58
C ALA A 128 -25.38 4.02 -12.11
N GLU A 129 -25.17 5.32 -11.89
CA GLU A 129 -25.14 5.90 -10.54
C GLU A 129 -26.43 5.62 -9.77
N GLU A 130 -27.59 5.64 -10.46
CA GLU A 130 -28.90 5.32 -9.90
C GLU A 130 -28.97 3.96 -9.18
N PHE A 131 -28.24 2.95 -9.68
CA PHE A 131 -28.15 1.64 -9.04
C PHE A 131 -27.11 1.61 -7.94
N THR A 132 -25.93 2.21 -8.17
CA THR A 132 -24.84 2.20 -7.18
C THR A 132 -25.17 2.99 -5.91
N ALA A 133 -25.97 4.06 -6.05
CA ALA A 133 -26.45 4.89 -4.96
C ALA A 133 -27.51 4.19 -4.10
N ASN A 134 -28.13 3.12 -4.60
CA ASN A 134 -29.07 2.32 -3.83
C ASN A 134 -28.31 1.43 -2.81
N PRO A 135 -28.46 1.68 -1.49
CA PRO A 135 -27.79 0.86 -0.48
C PRO A 135 -28.38 -0.55 -0.40
N SER A 136 -29.66 -0.72 -0.77
CA SER A 136 -30.38 -1.98 -0.73
C SER A 136 -30.15 -2.87 -1.94
N ALA A 137 -29.53 -2.35 -3.00
CA ALA A 137 -29.20 -3.15 -4.18
C ALA A 137 -28.24 -4.29 -3.81
N LEU A 138 -28.65 -5.52 -4.16
CA LEU A 138 -27.87 -6.72 -3.90
C LEU A 138 -26.54 -6.66 -4.65
N ARG A 139 -25.46 -7.05 -3.98
CA ARG A 139 -24.11 -7.10 -4.57
C ARG A 139 -23.53 -8.48 -4.38
N ILE A 140 -23.17 -9.11 -5.49
CA ILE A 140 -22.64 -10.47 -5.52
C ILE A 140 -21.31 -10.53 -6.28
N LEU A 141 -20.49 -11.51 -5.96
CA LEU A 141 -19.27 -11.78 -6.71
C LEU A 141 -19.55 -12.66 -7.92
N SER A 142 -19.05 -12.27 -9.10
CA SER A 142 -19.25 -13.02 -10.35
C SER A 142 -18.67 -14.45 -10.35
N CYS A 143 -17.74 -14.75 -9.44
CA CYS A 143 -17.09 -16.06 -9.35
C CYS A 143 -17.83 -17.10 -8.52
N CYS A 144 -18.71 -16.70 -7.59
CA CYS A 144 -19.36 -17.64 -6.66
C CYS A 144 -20.70 -17.15 -6.11
N ASN A 145 -21.20 -16.02 -6.60
CA ASN A 145 -22.43 -15.36 -6.14
C ASN A 145 -22.47 -15.06 -4.64
N ALA A 146 -21.31 -15.01 -3.99
CA ALA A 146 -21.24 -14.66 -2.58
C ALA A 146 -21.59 -13.17 -2.42
N GLU A 147 -22.46 -12.89 -1.45
CA GLU A 147 -22.90 -11.55 -1.13
C GLU A 147 -21.79 -10.75 -0.43
N LYS A 148 -21.90 -9.42 -0.55
CA LYS A 148 -21.08 -8.49 0.22
C LYS A 148 -21.19 -8.81 1.72
N ASP A 149 -20.06 -8.76 2.42
CA ASP A 149 -19.92 -9.05 3.87
C ASP A 149 -20.02 -10.52 4.30
N MET A 150 -20.47 -11.45 3.45
CA MET A 150 -20.46 -12.89 3.74
C MET A 150 -19.28 -13.65 3.09
N SER A 151 -18.43 -12.93 2.35
CA SER A 151 -17.47 -13.54 1.44
C SER A 151 -16.06 -13.65 2.02
N THR A 152 -15.50 -14.87 2.11
CA THR A 152 -14.15 -15.13 2.66
C THR A 152 -13.09 -15.51 1.62
N GLY A 153 -13.45 -15.57 0.33
CA GLY A 153 -12.62 -16.06 -0.77
C GLY A 153 -13.06 -17.45 -1.23
N CYS A 154 -13.55 -17.58 -2.46
CA CYS A 154 -13.99 -18.87 -3.03
C CYS A 154 -12.83 -19.68 -3.62
N THR A 155 -11.67 -19.06 -3.80
CA THR A 155 -10.45 -19.70 -4.30
C THR A 155 -9.36 -19.59 -3.25
N VAL A 156 -8.53 -20.63 -3.14
CA VAL A 156 -7.40 -20.70 -2.20
C VAL A 156 -6.09 -20.79 -2.99
N GLY A 157 -5.08 -20.01 -2.58
CA GLY A 157 -3.79 -19.96 -3.24
C GLY A 157 -2.70 -19.28 -2.40
N LYS A 158 -1.60 -18.92 -3.06
CA LYS A 158 -0.57 -18.03 -2.48
C LYS A 158 -1.04 -16.58 -2.53
N HIS A 159 -0.62 -15.77 -1.58
CA HIS A 159 -0.73 -14.32 -1.73
C HIS A 159 0.12 -13.85 -2.91
N VAL A 160 -0.37 -12.85 -3.64
CA VAL A 160 0.36 -12.19 -4.72
C VAL A 160 0.60 -10.75 -4.30
N ALA A 161 1.85 -10.31 -4.28
CA ALA A 161 2.19 -8.95 -3.88
C ALA A 161 1.48 -7.92 -4.76
N MET A 162 0.89 -6.92 -4.13
CA MET A 162 0.49 -5.68 -4.78
C MET A 162 1.77 -4.91 -5.11
N VAL A 163 2.12 -4.84 -6.39
CA VAL A 163 3.24 -4.07 -6.89
C VAL A 163 2.65 -2.88 -7.63
N ALA A 164 3.16 -1.69 -7.36
CA ALA A 164 2.73 -0.51 -8.10
C ALA A 164 3.15 -0.69 -9.57
N GLU A 165 2.21 -0.49 -10.50
CA GLU A 165 2.52 -0.55 -11.93
C GLU A 165 3.70 0.39 -12.23
N GLY A 166 4.81 -0.20 -12.70
CA GLY A 166 6.10 0.48 -12.89
C GLY A 166 7.37 -0.28 -12.48
N GLN A 167 7.27 -1.44 -11.79
CA GLN A 167 8.45 -2.23 -11.38
C GLN A 167 8.54 -3.65 -11.99
N ASP A 168 7.67 -4.00 -12.93
CA ASP A 168 7.45 -5.40 -13.34
C ASP A 168 8.39 -5.92 -14.46
N GLN A 169 9.57 -5.33 -14.65
CA GLN A 169 10.48 -5.72 -15.76
C GLN A 169 11.83 -6.31 -15.38
N THR A 170 12.18 -6.45 -14.10
CA THR A 170 13.54 -6.89 -13.72
C THR A 170 13.66 -8.29 -13.14
N THR A 171 12.61 -9.13 -13.13
CA THR A 171 12.70 -10.47 -12.50
C THR A 171 12.38 -11.66 -13.41
N LYS A 172 12.14 -11.47 -14.72
CA LYS A 172 11.86 -12.59 -15.63
C LYS A 172 13.07 -13.18 -16.37
N ASP A 173 14.22 -12.52 -16.39
CA ASP A 173 15.32 -12.93 -17.29
C ASP A 173 16.40 -13.84 -16.67
N ASN A 174 16.21 -14.35 -15.45
CA ASN A 174 17.25 -15.18 -14.78
C ASN A 174 16.87 -16.66 -14.58
N ALA A 175 15.86 -17.17 -15.29
CA ALA A 175 15.41 -18.56 -15.15
C ALA A 175 15.72 -19.48 -16.35
N GLU A 176 16.31 -18.96 -17.44
CA GLU A 176 16.63 -19.75 -18.65
C GLU A 176 18.13 -19.80 -18.96
N THR A 177 18.95 -20.24 -18.00
CA THR A 177 20.27 -20.82 -18.31
C THR A 177 20.63 -21.87 -17.27
N SER A 178 20.17 -23.11 -17.48
CA SER A 178 20.86 -24.33 -17.03
C SER A 178 20.08 -25.58 -17.44
N SER A 179 20.35 -26.10 -18.63
CA SER A 179 20.31 -27.55 -18.88
C SER A 179 21.17 -27.88 -20.09
N ASP A 180 22.49 -27.93 -19.87
CA ASP A 180 23.39 -28.79 -20.62
C ASP A 180 23.59 -30.07 -19.81
N ASN A 181 23.04 -31.18 -20.31
CA ASN A 181 23.65 -32.52 -20.32
C ASN A 181 22.77 -33.48 -21.12
#